data_AF-A0A524CBJ2-F1
#
_entry.id   AF-A0A524CBJ2-F1
#
_cell.length_a   1.000
_cell.length_b   1.000
_cell.length_c   1.000
_cell.angle_alpha   90.00
_cell.angle_beta   90.00
_cell.angle_gamma   90.00
#
_symmetry.space_group_name_H-M   'P 1'
#
loop_
_entity.id
_entity.type
_entity.pdbx_description
1 polymer ?
#
loop_
_entity_poly.entity_id
_entity_poly.type
_entity_poly.pdbx_seq_one_letter_code
_entity_poly.pdbx_strand_id
1 'polypeptide(L)'
;MDRMNFFNDQQKKIYDILRDFVVKKPHFTIYELFMECTRKSNLDDEEIKKSIEKFIKKKIIIPGSRLTNDKILENKTRSEIFDLISTKPGLHFNYIINQINIGVHAGYW
;
A
#
# COMPACT_ATOMS: atom_id res chain seq x y z
N MET A 1 -19.10 -5.12 10.34
CA MET A 1 -19.72 -5.97 9.29
C MET A 1 -18.62 -6.70 8.55
N ASP A 2 -18.62 -8.02 8.63
CA ASP A 2 -17.57 -8.90 8.10
C ASP A 2 -17.44 -8.80 6.58
N ARG A 3 -16.34 -8.19 6.12
CA ARG A 3 -15.94 -8.18 4.69
C ARG A 3 -15.52 -9.57 4.18
N MET A 4 -15.55 -10.60 5.04
CA MET A 4 -15.11 -11.98 4.74
C MET A 4 -16.16 -12.83 4.01
N ASN A 5 -17.45 -12.43 3.99
CA ASN A 5 -18.53 -13.22 3.36
C ASN A 5 -18.58 -13.18 1.81
N PHE A 6 -17.62 -12.52 1.15
CA PHE A 6 -17.57 -12.39 -0.32
C PHE A 6 -16.32 -13.02 -0.98
N PHE A 7 -15.56 -13.81 -0.22
CA PHE A 7 -14.32 -14.43 -0.70
C PHE A 7 -14.46 -15.94 -0.85
N ASN A 8 -14.04 -16.45 -2.01
CA ASN A 8 -13.79 -17.88 -2.17
C ASN A 8 -12.57 -18.30 -1.32
N ASP A 9 -12.37 -19.60 -1.13
CA ASP A 9 -11.33 -20.09 -0.23
C ASP A 9 -9.91 -19.72 -0.70
N GLN A 10 -9.70 -19.60 -2.01
CA GLN A 10 -8.47 -19.08 -2.61
C GLN A 10 -8.23 -17.60 -2.24
N GLN A 11 -9.25 -16.75 -2.36
CA GLN A 11 -9.18 -15.33 -1.99
C GLN A 11 -8.95 -15.16 -0.50
N LYS A 12 -9.53 -16.01 0.36
CA LYS A 12 -9.21 -16.00 1.79
C LYS A 12 -7.73 -16.27 2.03
N LYS A 13 -7.17 -17.28 1.37
CA LYS A 13 -5.74 -17.62 1.47
C LYS A 13 -4.83 -16.46 1.04
N ILE A 14 -5.14 -15.81 -0.10
CA ILE A 14 -4.38 -14.64 -0.56
C ILE A 14 -4.55 -13.46 0.40
N TYR A 15 -5.74 -13.26 0.95
CA TYR A 15 -6.01 -12.20 1.91
C TYR A 15 -5.24 -12.40 3.23
N ASP A 16 -5.11 -13.63 3.71
CA ASP A 16 -4.30 -13.94 4.89
C ASP A 16 -2.80 -13.70 4.62
N ILE A 17 -2.30 -14.11 3.46
CA ILE A 17 -0.92 -13.80 3.04
C ILE A 17 -0.69 -12.30 2.98
N LEU A 18 -1.61 -11.55 2.38
CA LEU A 18 -1.56 -10.09 2.31
C LEU A 18 -1.53 -9.47 3.72
N ARG A 19 -2.38 -9.95 4.64
CA ARG A 19 -2.44 -9.48 6.02
C ARG A 19 -1.09 -9.62 6.71
N ASP A 20 -0.50 -10.81 6.62
CA ASP A 20 0.81 -11.09 7.22
C ASP A 20 1.93 -10.28 6.54
N PHE A 21 1.84 -10.09 5.23
CA PHE A 21 2.83 -9.37 4.45
C PHE A 21 2.86 -7.88 4.79
N VAL A 22 1.70 -7.23 4.87
CA VAL A 22 1.59 -5.80 5.21
C VAL A 22 2.13 -5.51 6.62
N VAL A 23 1.89 -6.39 7.59
CA VAL A 23 2.40 -6.24 8.96
C VAL A 23 3.93 -6.30 8.99
N LYS A 24 4.54 -7.19 8.20
CA LYS A 24 6.00 -7.36 8.15
C LYS A 24 6.69 -6.28 7.33
N LYS A 25 6.05 -5.82 6.26
CA LYS A 25 6.59 -4.87 5.31
C LYS A 25 5.46 -3.91 4.90
N PRO A 26 5.32 -2.76 5.59
CA PRO A 26 4.25 -1.81 5.29
C PRO A 26 4.46 -1.07 3.96
N HIS A 27 5.70 -1.01 3.47
CA HIS A 27 6.06 -0.43 2.17
C HIS A 27 6.45 -1.53 1.20
N PHE A 28 5.58 -1.83 0.24
CA PHE A 28 5.81 -2.88 -0.73
C PHE A 28 5.20 -2.54 -2.09
N THR A 29 5.75 -3.14 -3.13
CA THR A 29 5.16 -3.06 -4.48
C THR A 29 4.16 -4.19 -4.71
N ILE A 30 3.23 -3.99 -5.65
CA ILE A 30 2.28 -5.04 -6.07
C ILE A 30 3.04 -6.29 -6.54
N TYR A 31 4.20 -6.12 -7.19
CA TYR A 31 5.04 -7.22 -7.63
C TYR A 31 5.59 -8.04 -6.46
N GLU A 32 6.08 -7.38 -5.40
CA GLU A 32 6.56 -8.08 -4.20
C GLU A 32 5.45 -8.86 -3.50
N LEU A 33 4.24 -8.28 -3.42
CA LEU A 33 3.07 -8.97 -2.90
C LEU A 33 2.72 -10.19 -3.76
N PHE A 34 2.74 -10.03 -5.09
CA PHE A 34 2.49 -11.12 -6.04
C PHE A 34 3.47 -12.27 -5.83
N MET A 35 4.78 -11.99 -5.75
CA MET A 35 5.81 -13.01 -5.51
C MET A 35 5.60 -13.76 -4.18
N GLU A 36 5.21 -13.07 -3.11
CA GLU A 36 4.90 -13.73 -1.85
C GLU A 36 3.62 -14.57 -1.90
N CYS A 37 2.62 -14.13 -2.66
CA CYS A 37 1.43 -14.94 -2.91
C CYS A 37 1.78 -16.19 -3.70
N THR A 38 2.58 -16.11 -4.76
CA THR A 38 3.01 -17.25 -5.57
C THR A 38 3.79 -18.24 -4.71
N ARG A 39 4.71 -17.76 -3.85
CA ARG A 39 5.51 -18.61 -2.97
C ARG A 39 4.71 -19.39 -1.93
N LYS A 40 3.61 -18.83 -1.43
CA LYS A 40 2.87 -19.38 -0.27
C LYS A 40 1.51 -20.00 -0.62
N SER A 41 0.89 -19.56 -1.71
CA SER A 41 -0.50 -19.95 -2.02
C SER A 41 -0.59 -21.19 -2.90
N ASN A 42 0.45 -21.52 -3.67
CA ASN A 42 0.46 -22.60 -4.67
C ASN A 42 -0.70 -22.47 -5.69
N LEU A 43 -1.23 -21.25 -5.86
CA LEU A 43 -2.30 -20.90 -6.79
C LEU A 43 -1.72 -20.51 -8.13
N ASP A 44 -2.57 -20.51 -9.15
CA ASP A 44 -2.19 -20.05 -10.48
C ASP A 44 -1.94 -18.53 -10.50
N ASP A 45 -0.98 -18.10 -11.30
CA ASP A 45 -0.57 -16.69 -11.41
C ASP A 45 -1.74 -15.78 -11.81
N GLU A 46 -2.64 -16.25 -12.68
CA GLU A 46 -3.80 -15.49 -13.13
C GLU A 46 -4.84 -15.34 -12.02
N GLU A 47 -5.01 -16.37 -11.19
CA GLU A 47 -5.89 -16.33 -10.01
C GLU A 47 -5.37 -15.35 -8.95
N ILE A 48 -4.06 -15.34 -8.73
CA ILE A 48 -3.40 -14.41 -7.81
C ILE A 48 -3.60 -12.97 -8.29
N LYS A 49 -3.31 -12.70 -9.58
CA LYS A 49 -3.50 -11.36 -10.18
C LYS A 49 -4.93 -10.88 -10.03
N LYS A 50 -5.92 -11.70 -10.43
CA LYS A 50 -7.35 -11.35 -10.31
C LYS A 50 -7.75 -11.05 -8.86
N SER A 51 -7.22 -11.80 -7.91
CA SER A 51 -7.53 -11.61 -6.49
C SER A 51 -6.91 -10.33 -5.94
N ILE A 52 -5.64 -10.07 -6.24
CA ILE A 52 -4.96 -8.82 -5.86
C ILE A 52 -5.68 -7.61 -6.47
N GLU A 53 -6.01 -7.65 -7.77
CA GLU A 53 -6.77 -6.58 -8.42
C GLU A 53 -8.12 -6.34 -7.74
N LYS A 54 -8.84 -7.42 -7.40
CA LYS A 54 -10.13 -7.32 -6.70
C LYS A 54 -9.96 -6.66 -5.33
N PHE A 55 -8.88 -6.96 -4.61
CA PHE A 55 -8.58 -6.33 -3.32
C PHE A 55 -8.22 -4.85 -3.44
N ILE A 56 -7.46 -4.48 -4.47
CA ILE A 56 -7.15 -3.08 -4.81
C ILE A 56 -8.45 -2.34 -5.16
N LYS A 57 -9.23 -2.85 -6.12
CA LYS A 57 -10.50 -2.24 -6.57
C LYS A 57 -11.48 -2.03 -5.43
N LYS A 58 -11.61 -3.02 -4.54
CA LYS A 58 -12.53 -2.95 -3.40
C LYS A 58 -11.96 -2.20 -2.19
N LYS A 59 -10.74 -1.65 -2.26
CA LYS A 59 -10.05 -0.99 -1.13
C LYS A 59 -10.05 -1.88 0.13
N ILE A 60 -9.84 -3.19 -0.06
CA ILE A 60 -9.83 -4.20 1.03
C ILE A 60 -8.42 -4.40 1.61
N ILE A 61 -7.43 -3.72 1.05
CA ILE A 61 -6.08 -3.68 1.58
C ILE A 61 -6.13 -2.85 2.87
N ILE A 62 -6.51 -3.58 3.93
CA ILE A 62 -6.53 -3.39 5.39
C ILE A 62 -6.84 -1.96 5.89
N PRO A 63 -7.71 -1.78 6.91
CA PRO A 63 -7.88 -0.47 7.54
C PRO A 63 -6.52 0.05 8.04
N GLY A 64 -6.01 1.12 7.42
CA GLY A 64 -4.72 1.73 7.76
C GLY A 64 -3.65 1.66 6.68
N SER A 65 -3.71 0.69 5.74
CA SER A 65 -2.79 0.65 4.59
C SER A 65 -3.38 1.44 3.42
N ARG A 66 -2.77 2.57 3.08
CA ARG A 66 -3.08 3.29 1.84
C ARG A 66 -2.16 2.76 0.75
N LEU A 67 -2.73 2.16 -0.29
CA LEU A 67 -2.01 1.98 -1.54
C LEU A 67 -1.87 3.35 -2.20
N THR A 68 -0.66 3.87 -2.19
CA THR A 68 -0.31 5.03 -2.99
C THR A 68 -0.06 4.54 -4.40
N ASN A 69 -0.69 5.16 -5.39
CA ASN A 69 -0.37 4.90 -6.79
C ASN A 69 1.05 5.42 -7.03
N ASP A 70 1.97 4.60 -7.54
CA ASP A 70 3.36 5.00 -7.80
C ASP A 70 3.42 6.25 -8.70
N LYS A 71 2.43 6.46 -9.59
CA LYS A 71 2.30 7.69 -10.38
C LYS A 71 2.18 8.98 -9.56
N ILE A 72 1.70 8.89 -8.31
CA ILE A 72 1.62 10.03 -7.40
C ILE A 72 3.01 10.35 -6.83
N LEU A 73 3.83 9.31 -6.57
CA LEU A 73 5.20 9.43 -6.07
C LEU A 73 6.22 9.73 -7.19
N GLU A 74 5.86 9.62 -8.46
CA GLU A 74 6.67 10.14 -9.58
C GLU A 74 6.96 11.64 -9.42
N ASN A 75 6.07 12.38 -8.74
CA ASN A 75 6.37 13.75 -8.35
C ASN A 75 7.41 13.74 -7.22
N LYS A 76 8.62 14.24 -7.54
CA LYS A 76 9.76 14.31 -6.62
C LYS A 76 9.40 14.88 -5.24
N THR A 77 8.68 15.99 -5.18
CA THR A 77 8.27 16.64 -3.93
C THR A 77 7.36 15.72 -3.09
N ARG A 78 6.42 15.02 -3.72
CA ARG A 78 5.53 14.08 -3.02
C ARG A 78 6.28 12.88 -2.48
N SER A 79 7.27 12.36 -3.22
CA SER A 79 8.15 11.29 -2.74
C SER A 79 8.95 11.75 -1.53
N GLU A 80 9.58 12.92 -1.59
CA GLU A 80 10.37 13.47 -0.48
C GLU A 80 9.53 13.71 0.78
N ILE A 81 8.29 14.22 0.63
CA ILE A 81 7.34 14.36 1.74
C ILE A 81 7.03 12.99 2.35
N PHE A 82 6.72 12.00 1.50
CA PHE A 82 6.36 10.66 1.93
C PHE A 82 7.50 9.99 2.70
N ASP A 83 8.73 10.06 2.19
CA ASP A 83 9.91 9.47 2.80
C ASP A 83 10.23 10.12 4.15
N LEU A 84 10.11 11.46 4.24
CA LEU A 84 10.35 12.20 5.48
C LEU A 84 9.36 11.82 6.57
N ILE A 85 8.08 11.70 6.25
CA ILE A 85 7.03 11.32 7.21
C ILE A 85 7.14 9.84 7.59
N SER A 86 7.49 8.97 6.64
CA SER A 86 7.64 7.53 6.89
C SER A 86 8.80 7.24 7.83
N THR A 87 9.89 8.02 7.74
CA THR A 87 11.05 7.86 8.63
C THR A 87 10.87 8.56 9.98
N LYS A 88 10.12 9.68 10.02
CA LYS A 88 9.90 10.49 11.24
C LYS A 88 8.41 10.88 11.33
N PRO A 89 7.56 10.00 11.86
CA PRO A 89 6.14 10.30 12.01
C PRO A 89 5.92 11.42 13.05
N GLY A 90 4.86 12.21 12.87
CA GLY A 90 4.48 13.26 13.82
C GLY A 90 5.22 14.59 13.67
N LEU A 91 6.04 14.76 12.62
CA LEU A 91 6.67 16.04 12.31
C LEU A 91 5.61 17.12 12.02
N HIS A 92 5.87 18.34 12.50
CA HIS A 92 5.01 19.48 12.24
C HIS A 92 5.06 19.87 10.75
N PHE A 93 3.93 20.27 10.18
CA PHE A 93 3.82 20.62 8.76
C PHE A 93 4.86 21.67 8.33
N ASN A 94 5.04 22.74 9.11
CA ASN A 94 6.05 23.77 8.82
C ASN A 94 7.48 23.22 8.78
N TYR A 95 7.77 22.19 9.57
CA TYR A 95 9.08 21.55 9.54
C TYR A 95 9.27 20.78 8.23
N ILE A 96 8.25 20.04 7.80
CA ILE A 96 8.27 19.25 6.56
C ILE A 96 8.49 20.15 5.34
N ILE A 97 7.69 21.21 5.18
CA ILE A 97 7.80 22.11 4.02
C ILE A 97 9.13 22.88 3.99
N ASN A 98 9.69 23.22 5.15
CA ASN A 98 11.00 23.89 5.24
C ASN A 98 12.14 22.94 4.84
N GLN A 99 12.08 21.67 5.25
CA GLN A 99 13.08 20.67 4.86
C GLN A 99 13.08 20.41 3.36
N ILE A 100 11.90 20.46 2.73
CA ILE A 100 11.70 20.15 1.30
C ILE A 100 11.78 21.42 0.44
N ASN A 101 11.95 22.59 1.08
CA ASN A 101 12.09 23.90 0.44
C ASN A 101 10.95 24.25 -0.53
N ILE A 102 9.70 24.00 -0.09
CA ILE A 102 8.49 24.35 -0.86
C ILE A 102 7.67 25.42 -0.14
N GLY A 103 6.98 26.26 -0.93
CA GLY A 103 6.06 27.24 -0.37
C GLY A 103 4.89 26.58 0.36
N VAL A 104 4.39 27.23 1.42
CA VAL A 104 3.27 26.76 2.25
C VAL A 104 2.07 26.31 1.40
N HIS A 105 1.71 27.11 0.40
CA HIS A 105 0.59 26.81 -0.51
C HIS A 105 0.82 25.53 -1.32
N ALA A 106 2.04 25.26 -1.76
CA ALA A 106 2.38 24.05 -2.49
C ALA A 106 2.37 22.80 -1.58
N GLY A 107 2.65 22.97 -0.28
CA GLY A 107 2.56 21.87 0.69
C GLY A 107 1.12 21.42 1.00
N TYR A 108 0.12 22.27 0.76
CA TYR A 108 -1.30 21.94 0.96
C TYR A 108 -1.97 21.26 -0.25
N TRP A 109 -1.36 21.29 -1.44
CA TRP A 109 -1.94 20.90 -2.74
C TRP A 109 -1.35 19.59 -3.28
#